data_AF-A0A6B3GUS0-F1
#
_entry.id   AF-A0A6B3GUS0-F1
#
_cell.length_a   1.000
_cell.length_b   1.000
_cell.length_c   1.000
_cell.angle_alpha   90.00
_cell.angle_beta   90.00
_cell.angle_gamma   90.00
#
_symmetry.space_group_name_H-M   'P 1'
#
loop_
_entity.id
_entity.type
_entity.pdbx_description
1 polymer ?
#
loop_
_entity_poly.entity_id
_entity_poly.type
_entity_poly.pdbx_seq_one_letter_code
_entity_poly.pdbx_strand_id
1 'polypeptide(L)'
;MVTFQELNDLRLGKLQSAVADWQAMIDKLVKVADGGGGEISAADLAAKAKAADWKGQNATVTKEFVTVTAREFDDVVTVARSVHTILSGAHGKLTKHKSDLADAVNRAAKKNIYVNDKGVVNAAVPSPQAAGSAKIEPPTQAEIDAVAKEISTILTAAAETDSTAATALRFHAKDKHGFESSGFNNFDSAQKSIEDSDELIRLGKLDPSKITNEQLERFNALLKAHPNDPVFAERVALGLGPEGTLKFFAGAVDLDSWENRDGGTAGTREDREHRMELLGTLEKQLGTTLAAASHSNSEG
;
A
#
# COMPACT_ATOMS: atom_id res chain seq x y z
N MET A 1 13.86 4.51 -8.07
CA MET A 1 14.65 3.63 -7.19
C MET A 1 15.48 4.53 -6.30
N VAL A 2 15.46 4.31 -4.98
CA VAL A 2 16.24 5.10 -4.02
C VAL A 2 17.72 4.71 -4.16
N THR A 3 18.59 5.71 -4.29
CA THR A 3 20.03 5.53 -4.37
C THR A 3 20.67 5.41 -2.99
N PHE A 4 21.88 4.84 -2.94
CA PHE A 4 22.67 4.76 -1.71
C PHE A 4 22.83 6.14 -1.05
N GLN A 5 23.24 7.14 -1.84
CA GLN A 5 23.44 8.50 -1.35
C GLN A 5 22.15 9.12 -0.80
N GLU A 6 21.03 8.98 -1.51
CA GLU A 6 19.74 9.51 -1.06
C GLU A 6 19.33 8.94 0.30
N LEU A 7 19.47 7.63 0.51
CA LEU A 7 19.13 7.01 1.79
C LEU A 7 20.13 7.37 2.90
N ASN A 8 21.43 7.39 2.59
CA ASN A 8 22.48 7.75 3.55
C ASN A 8 22.34 9.19 4.04
N ASP A 9 22.04 10.11 3.12
CA ASP A 9 21.94 11.54 3.41
C ASP A 9 20.54 11.96 3.86
N LEU A 10 19.57 11.03 3.87
CA LEU A 10 18.16 11.28 4.18
C LEU A 10 18.00 11.99 5.53
N ARG A 11 17.31 13.13 5.50
CA ARG A 11 17.00 13.94 6.69
C ARG A 11 15.52 13.85 7.02
N LEU A 12 15.20 13.19 8.13
CA LEU A 12 13.81 12.87 8.52
C LEU A 12 13.16 13.92 9.44
N GLY A 13 13.88 14.96 9.83
CA GLY A 13 13.37 15.97 10.79
C GLY A 13 12.07 16.66 10.34
N LYS A 14 11.94 17.00 9.04
CA LYS A 14 10.69 17.59 8.52
C LYS A 14 9.53 16.60 8.55
N LEU A 15 9.79 15.32 8.26
CA LEU A 15 8.77 14.28 8.33
C LEU A 15 8.34 14.06 9.79
N GLN A 16 9.28 14.08 10.74
CA GLN A 16 8.97 14.03 12.17
C GLN A 16 8.10 15.22 12.61
N SER A 17 8.41 16.44 12.16
CA SER A 17 7.57 17.61 12.43
C SER A 17 6.17 17.44 11.83
N ALA A 18 6.06 16.97 10.59
CA ALA A 18 4.76 16.71 9.97
C ALA A 18 3.93 15.67 10.74
N VAL A 19 4.56 14.61 11.27
CA VAL A 19 3.88 13.64 12.15
C VAL A 19 3.32 14.34 13.38
N ALA A 20 4.12 15.17 14.07
CA ALA A 20 3.65 15.91 15.24
C ALA A 20 2.52 16.91 14.91
N ASP A 21 2.63 17.60 13.78
CA ASP A 21 1.62 18.56 13.32
C ASP A 21 0.29 17.87 13.01
N TRP A 22 0.32 16.71 12.37
CA TRP A 22 -0.89 15.90 12.10
C TRP A 22 -1.50 15.35 13.38
N GLN A 23 -0.70 14.94 14.37
CA GLN A 23 -1.22 14.56 15.68
C GLN A 23 -1.97 15.73 16.35
N ALA A 24 -1.37 16.92 16.34
CA ALA A 24 -2.02 18.11 16.88
C ALA A 24 -3.29 18.51 16.09
N MET A 25 -3.33 18.25 14.78
CA MET A 25 -4.52 18.45 13.96
C MET A 25 -5.64 17.47 14.34
N ILE A 26 -5.32 16.19 14.54
CA ILE A 26 -6.28 15.18 15.00
C ILE A 26 -6.92 15.62 16.31
N ASP A 27 -6.12 16.08 17.28
CA ASP A 27 -6.64 16.52 18.58
C ASP A 27 -7.62 17.70 18.45
N LYS A 28 -7.40 18.60 17.48
CA LYS A 28 -8.32 19.71 17.19
C LYS A 28 -9.58 19.23 16.49
N LEU A 29 -9.45 18.37 15.48
CA LEU A 29 -10.59 17.84 14.72
C LEU A 29 -11.51 17.00 15.60
N VAL A 30 -10.95 16.17 16.49
CA VAL A 30 -11.74 15.41 17.48
C VAL A 30 -12.55 16.34 18.38
N LYS A 31 -12.00 17.48 18.82
CA LYS A 31 -12.77 18.46 19.61
C LYS A 31 -13.93 19.07 18.82
N VAL A 32 -13.75 19.31 17.52
CA VAL A 32 -14.83 19.83 16.68
C VAL A 32 -15.89 18.76 16.42
N ALA A 33 -15.48 17.51 16.19
CA ALA A 33 -16.37 16.38 15.92
C ALA A 33 -17.15 15.96 17.18
N ASP A 34 -16.43 15.59 18.23
CA ASP A 34 -16.97 14.95 19.44
C ASP A 34 -17.18 15.91 20.61
N GLY A 35 -16.49 17.05 20.61
CA GLY A 35 -16.52 18.04 21.69
C GLY A 35 -15.42 17.88 22.72
N GLY A 36 -15.57 18.62 23.82
CA GLY A 36 -14.63 18.65 24.93
C GLY A 36 -14.67 19.98 25.68
N GLY A 37 -14.42 19.97 26.99
CA GLY A 37 -14.35 21.21 27.77
C GLY A 37 -15.65 22.03 27.86
N GLY A 38 -16.80 21.47 27.48
CA GLY A 38 -18.10 22.15 27.49
C GLY A 38 -18.43 22.94 26.22
N GLU A 39 -17.61 22.84 25.17
CA GLU A 39 -17.86 23.47 23.87
C GLU A 39 -18.86 22.65 23.02
N ILE A 40 -19.62 23.33 22.15
CA ILE A 40 -20.58 22.68 21.24
C ILE A 40 -19.82 21.98 20.10
N SER A 41 -20.12 20.70 19.89
CA SER A 41 -19.54 19.89 18.81
C SER A 41 -20.50 19.59 17.66
N ALA A 42 -19.98 19.00 16.59
CA ALA A 42 -20.77 18.47 15.49
C ALA A 42 -21.74 17.37 15.98
N ALA A 43 -21.26 16.48 16.87
CA ALA A 43 -22.06 15.45 17.50
C ALA A 43 -23.22 16.04 18.33
N ASP A 44 -22.97 17.12 19.08
CA ASP A 44 -24.01 17.83 19.86
C ASP A 44 -25.09 18.41 18.95
N LEU A 45 -24.69 19.04 17.83
CA LEU A 45 -25.62 19.61 16.86
C LEU A 45 -26.46 18.51 16.20
N ALA A 46 -25.85 17.38 15.84
CA ALA A 46 -26.55 16.22 15.30
C ALA A 46 -27.55 15.65 16.31
N ALA A 47 -27.16 15.52 17.59
CA ALA A 47 -28.04 15.05 18.64
C ALA A 47 -29.25 15.98 18.85
N LYS A 48 -29.03 17.30 18.88
CA LYS A 48 -30.10 18.30 18.98
C LYS A 48 -31.02 18.28 17.77
N ALA A 49 -30.47 18.17 16.56
CA ALA A 49 -31.27 18.07 15.33
C ALA A 49 -32.17 16.82 15.34
N LYS A 50 -31.64 15.67 15.76
CA LYS A 50 -32.39 14.41 15.91
C LYS A 50 -33.48 14.52 16.97
N ALA A 51 -33.19 15.17 18.10
CA ALA A 51 -34.13 15.30 19.23
C ALA A 51 -35.19 16.39 19.05
N ALA A 52 -34.99 17.34 18.13
CA ALA A 52 -35.93 18.45 17.93
C ALA A 52 -37.31 17.94 17.47
N ASP A 53 -38.39 18.35 18.14
CA ASP A 53 -39.79 18.05 17.75
C ASP A 53 -40.32 18.98 16.64
N TRP A 54 -39.41 19.66 15.94
CA TRP A 54 -39.77 20.49 14.78
C TRP A 54 -40.22 19.61 13.60
N LYS A 55 -41.35 19.99 12.97
CA LYS A 55 -42.02 19.28 11.87
C LYS A 55 -42.26 20.20 10.67
N GLY A 56 -42.43 19.59 9.50
CA GLY A 56 -42.63 20.27 8.22
C GLY A 56 -41.49 19.98 7.23
N GLN A 57 -41.66 20.37 5.96
CA GLN A 57 -40.69 20.06 4.89
C GLN A 57 -39.28 20.57 5.20
N ASN A 58 -39.16 21.78 5.75
CA ASN A 58 -37.87 22.34 6.16
C ASN A 58 -37.19 21.53 7.28
N ALA A 59 -37.97 20.88 8.15
CA ALA A 59 -37.42 20.06 9.23
C ALA A 59 -36.74 18.81 8.68
N THR A 60 -37.32 18.16 7.65
CA THR A 60 -36.73 16.99 7.00
C THR A 60 -35.36 17.32 6.41
N VAL A 61 -35.29 18.37 5.58
CA VAL A 61 -34.05 18.76 4.90
C VAL A 61 -32.98 19.23 5.88
N THR A 62 -33.35 20.10 6.83
CA THR A 62 -32.38 20.70 7.75
C THR A 62 -31.80 19.69 8.72
N LYS A 63 -32.63 18.77 9.26
CA LYS A 63 -32.15 17.74 10.19
C LYS A 63 -31.17 16.80 9.50
N GLU A 64 -31.51 16.34 8.29
CA GLU A 64 -30.64 15.49 7.49
C GLU A 64 -29.32 16.22 7.18
N PHE A 65 -29.38 17.45 6.68
CA PHE A 65 -28.21 18.26 6.38
C PHE A 65 -27.27 18.40 7.60
N VAL A 66 -27.81 18.71 8.79
CA VAL A 66 -27.00 18.81 10.02
C VAL A 66 -26.37 17.46 10.36
N THR A 67 -27.11 16.36 10.24
CA THR A 67 -26.57 15.03 10.56
C THR A 67 -25.52 14.54 9.56
N VAL A 68 -25.68 14.86 8.27
CA VAL A 68 -24.68 14.55 7.23
C VAL A 68 -23.43 15.40 7.45
N THR A 69 -23.61 16.71 7.64
CA THR A 69 -22.49 17.62 7.95
C THR A 69 -21.72 17.18 9.18
N ALA A 70 -22.42 16.70 10.23
CA ALA A 70 -21.75 16.18 11.42
C ALA A 70 -20.92 14.92 11.13
N ARG A 71 -21.42 14.01 10.27
CA ARG A 71 -20.67 12.83 9.85
C ARG A 71 -19.39 13.20 9.07
N GLU A 72 -19.41 14.24 8.24
CA GLU A 72 -18.20 14.71 7.55
C GLU A 72 -17.07 15.10 8.52
N PHE A 73 -17.41 15.53 9.74
CA PHE A 73 -16.40 15.78 10.78
C PHE A 73 -15.79 14.48 11.35
N ASP A 74 -16.54 13.38 11.39
CA ASP A 74 -16.01 12.06 11.75
C ASP A 74 -15.11 11.51 10.63
N ASP A 75 -15.51 11.72 9.37
CA ASP A 75 -14.77 11.28 8.19
C ASP A 75 -13.44 12.04 8.06
N VAL A 76 -13.42 13.37 8.26
CA VAL A 76 -12.14 14.13 8.29
C VAL A 76 -11.22 13.70 9.43
N VAL A 77 -11.76 13.35 10.60
CA VAL A 77 -10.95 12.78 11.71
C VAL A 77 -10.35 11.43 11.29
N THR A 78 -11.12 10.60 10.59
CA THR A 78 -10.68 9.31 10.06
C THR A 78 -9.53 9.49 9.06
N VAL A 79 -9.69 10.38 8.09
CA VAL A 79 -8.64 10.72 7.11
C VAL A 79 -7.41 11.29 7.80
N ALA A 80 -7.56 12.22 8.75
CA ALA A 80 -6.43 12.80 9.47
C ALA A 80 -5.62 11.76 10.27
N ARG A 81 -6.31 10.83 10.95
CA ARG A 81 -5.68 9.68 11.63
C ARG A 81 -4.94 8.78 10.65
N SER A 82 -5.51 8.57 9.48
CA SER A 82 -4.87 7.77 8.43
C SER A 82 -3.60 8.44 7.91
N VAL A 83 -3.65 9.74 7.59
CA VAL A 83 -2.47 10.50 7.16
C VAL A 83 -1.37 10.45 8.22
N HIS A 84 -1.71 10.68 9.49
CA HIS A 84 -0.75 10.55 10.60
C HIS A 84 -0.12 9.15 10.66
N THR A 85 -0.94 8.10 10.54
CA THR A 85 -0.47 6.71 10.53
C THR A 85 0.52 6.45 9.40
N ILE A 86 0.22 6.94 8.20
CA ILE A 86 1.09 6.78 7.03
C ILE A 86 2.42 7.52 7.22
N LEU A 87 2.38 8.78 7.65
CA LEU A 87 3.59 9.59 7.86
C LEU A 87 4.46 9.01 8.98
N SER A 88 3.84 8.56 10.08
CA SER A 88 4.54 7.98 11.23
C SER A 88 5.19 6.64 10.86
N GLY A 89 4.46 5.77 10.15
CA GLY A 89 4.99 4.52 9.64
C GLY A 89 6.14 4.71 8.66
N ALA A 90 5.99 5.63 7.71
CA ALA A 90 7.05 6.00 6.76
C ALA A 90 8.29 6.51 7.50
N HIS A 91 8.11 7.40 8.49
CA HIS A 91 9.21 7.91 9.31
C HIS A 91 9.96 6.78 10.03
N GLY A 92 9.23 5.88 10.70
CA GLY A 92 9.82 4.75 11.43
C GLY A 92 10.60 3.80 10.51
N LYS A 93 10.00 3.40 9.38
CA LYS A 93 10.64 2.51 8.41
C LYS A 93 11.84 3.14 7.72
N LEU A 94 11.75 4.38 7.24
CA LEU A 94 12.88 5.07 6.61
C LEU A 94 14.03 5.29 7.60
N THR A 95 13.73 5.58 8.88
CA THR A 95 14.75 5.63 9.94
C THR A 95 15.46 4.29 10.08
N LYS A 96 14.68 3.20 10.10
CA LYS A 96 15.21 1.84 10.19
C LYS A 96 16.09 1.50 8.98
N HIS A 97 15.61 1.72 7.75
CA HIS A 97 16.36 1.43 6.52
C HIS A 97 17.67 2.20 6.45
N LYS A 98 17.67 3.46 6.89
CA LYS A 98 18.89 4.27 6.99
C LYS A 98 19.88 3.67 8.00
N SER A 99 19.40 3.22 9.17
CA SER A 99 20.24 2.54 10.16
C SER A 99 20.78 1.21 9.62
N ASP A 100 19.92 0.40 9.01
CA ASP A 100 20.28 -0.89 8.44
C ASP A 100 21.35 -0.73 7.35
N LEU A 101 21.25 0.33 6.52
CA LEU A 101 22.26 0.69 5.53
C LEU A 101 23.61 1.04 6.17
N ALA A 102 23.61 1.90 7.19
CA ALA A 102 24.83 2.27 7.91
C ALA A 102 25.48 1.06 8.57
N ASP A 103 24.67 0.17 9.16
CA ASP A 103 25.16 -1.05 9.79
C ASP A 103 25.71 -2.05 8.76
N ALA A 104 25.10 -2.17 7.58
CA ALA A 104 25.61 -2.99 6.48
C ALA A 104 26.98 -2.49 6.00
N VAL A 105 27.15 -1.17 5.83
CA VAL A 105 28.43 -0.54 5.49
C VAL A 105 29.48 -0.79 6.57
N ASN A 106 29.11 -0.65 7.85
CA ASN A 106 30.01 -0.92 8.97
C ASN A 106 30.43 -2.40 9.03
N ARG A 107 29.53 -3.34 8.72
CA ARG A 107 29.85 -4.78 8.61
C ARG A 107 30.76 -5.06 7.42
N ALA A 108 30.52 -4.44 6.27
CA ALA A 108 31.35 -4.57 5.07
C ALA A 108 32.79 -4.08 5.33
N ALA A 109 32.94 -2.94 5.99
CA ALA A 109 34.25 -2.38 6.34
C ALA A 109 35.10 -3.35 7.18
N LYS A 110 34.48 -4.08 8.11
CA LYS A 110 35.16 -5.12 8.93
C LYS A 110 35.69 -6.31 8.12
N LYS A 111 35.23 -6.47 6.88
CA LYS A 111 35.66 -7.50 5.93
C LYS A 111 36.58 -6.95 4.83
N ASN A 112 37.16 -5.77 5.02
CA ASN A 112 37.94 -5.08 3.98
C ASN A 112 37.11 -4.84 2.70
N ILE A 113 35.81 -4.55 2.83
CA ILE A 113 34.92 -4.18 1.73
C ILE A 113 34.50 -2.72 1.92
N TYR A 114 34.67 -1.91 0.87
CA TYR A 114 34.27 -0.51 0.83
C TYR A 114 33.07 -0.32 -0.09
N VAL A 115 32.13 0.51 0.34
CA VAL A 115 30.97 0.94 -0.45
C VAL A 115 31.15 2.41 -0.76
N ASN A 116 31.15 2.78 -2.04
CA ASN A 116 31.26 4.18 -2.42
C ASN A 116 29.92 4.93 -2.30
N ASP A 117 29.96 6.24 -2.53
CA ASP A 117 28.81 7.14 -2.55
C ASP A 117 27.69 6.70 -3.52
N LYS A 118 28.06 6.01 -4.61
CA LYS A 118 27.12 5.43 -5.59
C LYS A 118 26.58 4.06 -5.19
N GLY A 119 26.97 3.52 -4.03
CA GLY A 119 26.58 2.17 -3.60
C GLY A 119 27.36 1.04 -4.27
N VAL A 120 28.45 1.34 -4.99
CA VAL A 120 29.30 0.33 -5.61
C VAL A 120 30.21 -0.29 -4.55
N VAL A 121 30.14 -1.62 -4.47
CA VAL A 121 30.87 -2.43 -3.49
C VAL A 121 32.20 -2.88 -4.09
N ASN A 122 33.31 -2.58 -3.40
CA ASN A 122 34.66 -2.86 -3.86
C ASN A 122 35.50 -3.47 -2.73
N ALA A 123 36.49 -4.30 -3.09
CA ALA A 123 37.51 -4.70 -2.14
C ALA A 123 38.36 -3.49 -1.72
N ALA A 124 38.60 -3.36 -0.43
CA ALA A 124 39.38 -2.29 0.19
C ALA A 124 40.62 -2.89 0.87
N VAL A 125 41.54 -3.40 0.05
CA VAL A 125 42.79 -4.00 0.51
C VAL A 125 43.94 -3.08 0.11
N PRO A 126 44.81 -2.66 1.04
CA PRO A 126 45.96 -1.82 0.69
C PRO A 126 46.92 -2.57 -0.24
N SER A 127 47.68 -1.82 -1.05
CA SER A 127 48.68 -2.43 -1.93
C SER A 127 49.74 -3.20 -1.13
N PRO A 128 50.42 -4.20 -1.74
CA PRO A 128 51.50 -4.92 -1.05
C PRO A 128 52.59 -4.00 -0.47
N GLN A 129 52.90 -2.87 -1.13
CA GLN A 129 53.85 -1.89 -0.60
C GLN A 129 53.33 -1.17 0.65
N ALA A 130 52.03 -0.87 0.71
CA ALA A 130 51.39 -0.22 1.86
C ALA A 130 51.11 -1.20 3.01
N ALA A 131 50.86 -2.47 2.71
CA ALA A 131 50.61 -3.52 3.70
C ALA A 131 51.89 -3.99 4.43
N GLY A 132 53.07 -3.83 3.81
CA GLY A 132 54.34 -4.27 4.38
C GLY A 132 54.36 -5.77 4.65
N SER A 133 54.61 -6.17 5.90
CA SER A 133 54.59 -7.57 6.33
C SER A 133 53.24 -8.06 6.88
N ALA A 134 52.22 -7.20 6.91
CA ALA A 134 50.90 -7.57 7.42
C ALA A 134 50.19 -8.49 6.41
N LYS A 135 49.67 -9.63 6.88
CA LYS A 135 48.80 -10.48 6.08
C LYS A 135 47.38 -9.97 6.20
N ILE A 136 46.93 -9.25 5.17
CA ILE A 136 45.54 -8.80 5.03
C ILE A 136 44.89 -9.71 4.01
N GLU A 137 43.91 -10.50 4.46
CA GLU A 137 43.16 -11.37 3.58
C GLU A 137 42.15 -10.53 2.77
N PRO A 138 42.17 -10.60 1.43
CA PRO A 138 41.19 -9.90 0.61
C PRO A 138 39.81 -10.55 0.79
N PRO A 139 38.72 -9.77 0.71
CA PRO A 139 37.38 -10.34 0.70
C PRO A 139 37.21 -11.24 -0.53
N THR A 140 36.48 -12.33 -0.36
CA THR A 140 36.07 -13.19 -1.47
C THR A 140 35.02 -12.50 -2.33
N GLN A 141 34.89 -12.89 -3.59
CA GLN A 141 33.83 -12.37 -4.46
C GLN A 141 32.44 -12.64 -3.88
N ALA A 142 32.23 -13.80 -3.25
CA ALA A 142 30.96 -14.14 -2.60
C ALA A 142 30.60 -13.18 -1.45
N GLU A 143 31.58 -12.68 -0.70
CA GLU A 143 31.35 -11.69 0.35
C GLU A 143 31.01 -10.31 -0.23
N ILE A 144 31.68 -9.90 -1.32
CA ILE A 144 31.36 -8.68 -2.05
C ILE A 144 29.92 -8.74 -2.59
N ASP A 145 29.56 -9.85 -3.24
CA ASP A 145 28.23 -10.06 -3.82
C ASP A 145 27.14 -10.08 -2.73
N ALA A 146 27.44 -10.68 -1.56
CA ALA A 146 26.53 -10.68 -0.42
C ALA A 146 26.26 -9.27 0.12
N VAL A 147 27.30 -8.43 0.25
CA VAL A 147 27.15 -7.03 0.66
C VAL A 147 26.37 -6.23 -0.38
N ALA A 148 26.66 -6.42 -1.67
CA ALA A 148 25.94 -5.76 -2.75
C ALA A 148 24.45 -6.13 -2.74
N LYS A 149 24.14 -7.42 -2.52
CA LYS A 149 22.76 -7.90 -2.38
C LYS A 149 22.06 -7.31 -1.16
N GLU A 150 22.73 -7.28 0.00
CA GLU A 150 22.19 -6.70 1.23
C GLU A 150 21.83 -5.22 1.04
N ILE A 151 22.74 -4.42 0.48
CA ILE A 151 22.50 -3.00 0.19
C ILE A 151 21.34 -2.84 -0.80
N SER A 152 21.31 -3.63 -1.88
CA SER A 152 20.23 -3.59 -2.87
C SER A 152 18.87 -3.90 -2.24
N THR A 153 18.80 -4.89 -1.35
CA THR A 153 17.58 -5.23 -0.59
C THR A 153 17.12 -4.08 0.29
N ILE A 154 18.03 -3.43 1.02
CA ILE A 154 17.70 -2.27 1.87
C ILE A 154 17.19 -1.09 1.04
N LEU A 155 17.85 -0.78 -0.08
CA LEU A 155 17.42 0.29 -0.99
C LEU A 155 16.06 0.01 -1.63
N THR A 156 15.79 -1.24 -1.97
CA THR A 156 14.49 -1.67 -2.50
C THR A 156 13.40 -1.48 -1.44
N ALA A 157 13.62 -1.95 -0.21
CA ALA A 157 12.67 -1.79 0.89
C ALA A 157 12.41 -0.31 1.25
N ALA A 158 13.42 0.55 1.14
CA ALA A 158 13.27 1.99 1.31
C ALA A 158 12.43 2.62 0.19
N ALA A 159 12.65 2.21 -1.07
CA ALA A 159 11.86 2.66 -2.21
C ALA A 159 10.40 2.20 -2.13
N GLU A 160 10.16 0.97 -1.65
CA GLU A 160 8.82 0.45 -1.38
C GLU A 160 8.12 1.29 -0.31
N THR A 161 8.80 1.60 0.79
CA THR A 161 8.26 2.45 1.87
C THR A 161 7.86 3.83 1.35
N ASP A 162 8.70 4.47 0.52
CA ASP A 162 8.40 5.77 -0.09
C ASP A 162 7.18 5.69 -1.03
N SER A 163 7.15 4.69 -1.91
CA SER A 163 6.05 4.46 -2.85
C SER A 163 4.72 4.18 -2.13
N THR A 164 4.75 3.36 -1.07
CA THR A 164 3.59 3.08 -0.22
C THR A 164 3.06 4.38 0.39
N ALA A 165 3.93 5.18 1.01
CA ALA A 165 3.53 6.43 1.64
C ALA A 165 2.91 7.39 0.61
N ALA A 166 3.56 7.56 -0.54
CA ALA A 166 3.08 8.45 -1.60
C ALA A 166 1.74 7.97 -2.18
N THR A 167 1.55 6.66 -2.35
CA THR A 167 0.30 6.07 -2.84
C THR A 167 -0.84 6.25 -1.84
N ALA A 168 -0.58 5.92 -0.57
CA ALA A 168 -1.57 6.05 0.50
C ALA A 168 -1.98 7.50 0.75
N LEU A 169 -1.05 8.47 0.64
CA LEU A 169 -1.38 9.89 0.76
C LEU A 169 -2.18 10.42 -0.44
N ARG A 170 -1.89 9.93 -1.66
CA ARG A 170 -2.66 10.30 -2.86
C ARG A 170 -4.09 9.77 -2.82
N PHE A 171 -4.30 8.60 -2.22
CA PHE A 171 -5.64 8.04 -2.02
C PHE A 171 -6.55 9.05 -1.29
N HIS A 172 -6.07 9.66 -0.20
CA HIS A 172 -6.83 10.68 0.56
C HIS A 172 -6.93 12.07 -0.12
N ALA A 173 -6.21 12.30 -1.22
CA ALA A 173 -6.11 13.61 -1.86
C ALA A 173 -6.89 13.68 -3.19
N LYS A 174 -7.63 12.64 -3.55
CA LYS A 174 -8.29 12.50 -4.85
C LYS A 174 -9.63 13.25 -4.93
N ASP A 175 -10.40 13.27 -3.84
CA ASP A 175 -11.71 13.94 -3.79
C ASP A 175 -11.52 15.39 -3.33
N LYS A 176 -12.13 16.34 -4.07
CA LYS A 176 -12.10 17.76 -3.75
C LYS A 176 -13.21 18.18 -2.78
N HIS A 177 -14.21 17.33 -2.61
CA HIS A 177 -15.51 17.69 -2.04
C HIS A 177 -15.91 16.82 -0.85
N GLY A 178 -15.31 15.65 -0.67
CA GLY A 178 -15.60 14.73 0.44
C GLY A 178 -14.36 14.17 1.11
N PHE A 179 -14.55 13.61 2.31
CA PHE A 179 -13.56 12.80 3.01
C PHE A 179 -13.98 11.33 2.99
N GLU A 180 -13.02 10.43 2.91
CA GLU A 180 -13.31 9.01 2.97
C GLU A 180 -13.73 8.60 4.39
N SER A 181 -14.81 7.84 4.49
CA SER A 181 -15.27 7.26 5.77
C SER A 181 -14.39 6.09 6.26
N SER A 182 -13.21 5.91 5.67
CA SER A 182 -12.28 4.82 5.95
C SER A 182 -10.85 5.26 5.66
N GLY A 183 -9.89 4.63 6.33
CA GLY A 183 -8.48 4.90 6.10
C GLY A 183 -7.58 3.80 6.64
N PHE A 184 -6.28 4.00 6.44
CA PHE A 184 -5.24 3.12 6.94
C PHE A 184 -5.07 3.24 8.45
N ASN A 185 -5.23 2.12 9.15
CA ASN A 185 -4.99 2.03 10.59
C ASN A 185 -3.56 1.62 10.94
N ASN A 186 -2.81 1.08 9.97
CA ASN A 186 -1.41 0.74 10.13
C ASN A 186 -0.69 0.78 8.77
N PHE A 187 0.61 1.11 8.79
CA PHE A 187 1.39 1.25 7.57
C PHE A 187 1.63 -0.09 6.86
N ASP A 188 1.85 -1.17 7.61
CA ASP A 188 2.17 -2.48 7.03
C ASP A 188 0.99 -3.07 6.22
N SER A 189 -0.23 -2.89 6.68
CA SER A 189 -1.44 -3.24 5.94
C SER A 189 -1.63 -2.34 4.73
N ALA A 190 -1.30 -1.04 4.82
CA ALA A 190 -1.31 -0.16 3.66
C ALA A 190 -0.33 -0.65 2.59
N GLN A 191 0.90 -0.98 3.01
CA GLN A 191 1.93 -1.55 2.15
C GLN A 191 1.43 -2.86 1.50
N LYS A 192 0.90 -3.78 2.32
CA LYS A 192 0.40 -5.08 1.85
C LYS A 192 -0.76 -4.96 0.86
N SER A 193 -1.71 -4.06 1.14
CA SER A 193 -2.85 -3.77 0.26
C SER A 193 -2.38 -3.27 -1.11
N ILE A 194 -1.41 -2.35 -1.13
CA ILE A 194 -0.81 -1.82 -2.35
C ILE A 194 -0.06 -2.92 -3.12
N GLU A 195 0.82 -3.67 -2.45
CA GLU A 195 1.58 -4.78 -3.06
C GLU A 195 0.68 -5.85 -3.67
N ASP A 196 -0.36 -6.26 -2.93
CA ASP A 196 -1.32 -7.26 -3.38
C ASP A 196 -2.16 -6.76 -4.55
N SER A 197 -2.55 -5.48 -4.53
CA SER A 197 -3.26 -4.87 -5.66
C SER A 197 -2.38 -4.83 -6.91
N ASP A 198 -1.09 -4.50 -6.79
CA ASP A 198 -0.15 -4.47 -7.91
C ASP A 198 0.09 -5.86 -8.49
N GLU A 199 0.20 -6.88 -7.63
CA GLU A 199 0.28 -8.29 -8.07
C GLU A 199 -1.00 -8.72 -8.78
N LEU A 200 -2.17 -8.41 -8.22
CA LEU A 200 -3.46 -8.75 -8.83
C LEU A 200 -3.61 -8.07 -10.19
N ILE A 201 -3.33 -6.78 -10.29
CA ILE A 201 -3.38 -6.03 -11.54
C ILE A 201 -2.45 -6.64 -12.58
N ARG A 202 -1.24 -7.07 -12.18
CA ARG A 202 -0.28 -7.73 -13.06
C ARG A 202 -0.82 -9.07 -13.56
N LEU A 203 -1.40 -9.89 -12.68
CA LEU A 203 -2.03 -11.15 -13.05
C LEU A 203 -3.24 -10.93 -13.96
N GLY A 204 -4.07 -9.91 -13.68
CA GLY A 204 -5.25 -9.57 -14.48
C GLY A 204 -4.93 -9.00 -15.87
N LYS A 205 -3.69 -8.52 -16.07
CA LYS A 205 -3.16 -8.08 -17.37
C LYS A 205 -2.51 -9.19 -18.19
N LEU A 206 -2.33 -10.39 -17.64
CA LEU A 206 -1.91 -11.55 -18.41
C LEU A 206 -2.99 -11.95 -19.42
N ASP A 207 -2.60 -12.71 -20.43
CA ASP A 207 -3.54 -13.33 -21.35
C ASP A 207 -4.43 -14.33 -20.57
N PRO A 208 -5.74 -14.05 -20.40
CA PRO A 208 -6.60 -14.86 -19.56
C PRO A 208 -6.79 -16.29 -20.10
N SER A 209 -6.59 -16.53 -21.41
CA SER A 209 -6.61 -17.88 -21.99
C SER A 209 -5.41 -18.73 -21.55
N LYS A 210 -4.32 -18.07 -21.09
CA LYS A 210 -3.06 -18.72 -20.71
C LYS A 210 -2.86 -18.83 -19.20
N ILE A 211 -3.75 -18.24 -18.40
CA ILE A 211 -3.62 -18.25 -16.95
C ILE A 211 -3.79 -19.67 -16.39
N THR A 212 -2.85 -20.14 -15.58
CA THR A 212 -2.93 -21.47 -14.95
C THR A 212 -3.93 -21.51 -13.80
N ASN A 213 -4.23 -22.71 -13.28
CA ASN A 213 -5.06 -22.85 -12.09
C ASN A 213 -4.38 -22.22 -10.87
N GLU A 214 -3.08 -22.37 -10.72
CA GLU A 214 -2.29 -21.77 -9.63
C GLU A 214 -2.30 -20.24 -9.71
N GLN A 215 -2.21 -19.68 -10.92
CA GLN A 215 -2.29 -18.23 -11.11
C GLN A 215 -3.69 -17.69 -10.83
N LEU A 216 -4.75 -18.41 -11.21
CA LEU A 216 -6.13 -18.04 -10.89
C LEU A 216 -6.43 -18.22 -9.40
N GLU A 217 -5.89 -19.25 -8.76
CA GLU A 217 -5.95 -19.44 -7.31
C GLU A 217 -5.26 -18.29 -6.59
N ARG A 218 -4.07 -17.88 -7.03
CA ARG A 218 -3.38 -16.70 -6.50
C ARG A 218 -4.21 -15.43 -6.66
N PHE A 219 -4.81 -15.22 -7.84
CA PHE A 219 -5.71 -14.09 -8.10
C PHE A 219 -6.90 -14.07 -7.12
N ASN A 220 -7.56 -15.21 -6.94
CA ASN A 220 -8.66 -15.37 -5.98
C ASN A 220 -8.22 -15.16 -4.53
N ALA A 221 -7.04 -15.65 -4.15
CA ALA A 221 -6.49 -15.48 -2.82
C ALA A 221 -6.23 -14.00 -2.50
N LEU A 222 -5.70 -13.23 -3.47
CA LEU A 222 -5.50 -11.80 -3.33
C LEU A 222 -6.82 -11.06 -3.11
N LEU A 223 -7.85 -11.31 -3.94
CA LEU A 223 -9.17 -10.70 -3.74
C LEU A 223 -9.77 -11.06 -2.37
N LYS A 224 -9.69 -12.33 -1.98
CA LYS A 224 -10.25 -12.84 -0.72
C LYS A 224 -9.56 -12.27 0.52
N ALA A 225 -8.28 -11.89 0.43
CA ALA A 225 -7.56 -11.26 1.52
C ALA A 225 -8.05 -9.83 1.82
N HIS A 226 -8.76 -9.21 0.88
CA HIS A 226 -9.12 -7.79 0.90
C HIS A 226 -10.63 -7.51 0.65
N PRO A 227 -11.56 -8.20 1.34
CA PRO A 227 -12.99 -8.20 0.98
C PRO A 227 -13.71 -6.87 1.19
N ASN A 228 -13.16 -5.97 2.02
CA ASN A 228 -13.68 -4.63 2.29
C ASN A 228 -12.52 -3.62 2.44
N ASP A 229 -11.46 -3.81 1.68
CA ASP A 229 -10.35 -2.85 1.64
C ASP A 229 -10.62 -1.87 0.48
N PRO A 230 -11.09 -0.64 0.76
CA PRO A 230 -11.46 0.33 -0.27
C PRO A 230 -10.24 0.76 -1.11
N VAL A 231 -9.04 0.73 -0.53
CA VAL A 231 -7.81 1.09 -1.24
C VAL A 231 -7.46 0.01 -2.24
N PHE A 232 -7.46 -1.26 -1.79
CA PHE A 232 -7.24 -2.40 -2.68
C PHE A 232 -8.28 -2.40 -3.80
N ALA A 233 -9.56 -2.28 -3.45
CA ALA A 233 -10.68 -2.34 -4.38
C ALA A 233 -10.59 -1.26 -5.46
N GLU A 234 -10.38 -0.02 -5.08
CA GLU A 234 -10.24 1.09 -6.02
C GLU A 234 -9.01 0.93 -6.91
N ARG A 235 -7.85 0.58 -6.33
CA ARG A 235 -6.62 0.36 -7.12
C ARG A 235 -6.81 -0.72 -8.16
N VAL A 236 -7.45 -1.84 -7.79
CA VAL A 236 -7.77 -2.93 -8.71
C VAL A 236 -8.74 -2.46 -9.79
N ALA A 237 -9.82 -1.75 -9.42
CA ALA A 237 -10.83 -1.26 -10.36
C ALA A 237 -10.23 -0.29 -11.39
N LEU A 238 -9.40 0.67 -10.96
CA LEU A 238 -8.72 1.62 -11.85
C LEU A 238 -7.58 0.95 -12.63
N GLY A 239 -6.82 0.06 -11.99
CA GLY A 239 -5.63 -0.57 -12.57
C GLY A 239 -5.93 -1.59 -13.67
N LEU A 240 -7.04 -2.31 -13.54
CA LEU A 240 -7.59 -3.17 -14.60
C LEU A 240 -8.51 -2.39 -15.55
N GLY A 241 -9.26 -1.41 -15.03
CA GLY A 241 -10.29 -0.71 -15.76
C GLY A 241 -11.50 -1.60 -16.09
N PRO A 242 -12.60 -1.02 -16.60
CA PRO A 242 -13.79 -1.77 -16.96
C PRO A 242 -13.51 -2.78 -18.08
N GLU A 243 -12.78 -2.38 -19.13
CA GLU A 243 -12.45 -3.25 -20.26
C GLU A 243 -11.51 -4.39 -19.85
N GLY A 244 -10.44 -4.09 -19.10
CA GLY A 244 -9.49 -5.11 -18.66
C GLY A 244 -10.12 -6.11 -17.71
N THR A 245 -10.99 -5.66 -16.81
CA THR A 245 -11.75 -6.54 -15.91
C THR A 245 -12.68 -7.47 -16.69
N LEU A 246 -13.45 -6.95 -17.65
CA LEU A 246 -14.34 -7.75 -18.49
C LEU A 246 -13.57 -8.72 -19.38
N LYS A 247 -12.47 -8.28 -19.99
CA LYS A 247 -11.61 -9.12 -20.83
C LYS A 247 -10.99 -10.26 -20.02
N PHE A 248 -10.49 -9.96 -18.83
CA PHE A 248 -9.94 -10.97 -17.93
C PHE A 248 -11.00 -12.02 -17.57
N PHE A 249 -12.16 -11.58 -17.10
CA PHE A 249 -13.25 -12.49 -16.72
C PHE A 249 -13.72 -13.34 -17.90
N ALA A 250 -14.02 -12.71 -19.05
CA ALA A 250 -14.49 -13.40 -20.25
C ALA A 250 -13.49 -14.45 -20.76
N GLY A 251 -12.20 -14.12 -20.77
CA GLY A 251 -11.18 -15.10 -21.17
C GLY A 251 -10.92 -16.18 -20.12
N ALA A 252 -11.09 -15.88 -18.83
CA ALA A 252 -10.88 -16.87 -17.78
C ALA A 252 -11.95 -17.96 -17.78
N VAL A 253 -13.19 -17.60 -18.16
CA VAL A 253 -14.34 -18.53 -18.28
C VAL A 253 -14.40 -19.27 -19.62
N ASP A 254 -13.56 -18.91 -20.59
CA ASP A 254 -13.42 -19.63 -21.86
C ASP A 254 -12.61 -20.93 -21.64
N LEU A 255 -13.31 -21.97 -21.21
CA LEU A 255 -12.73 -23.28 -20.91
C LEU A 255 -12.13 -23.93 -22.17
N ASP A 256 -12.75 -23.75 -23.34
CA ASP A 256 -12.28 -24.35 -24.58
C ASP A 256 -10.93 -23.76 -24.99
N SER A 257 -10.77 -22.43 -24.89
CA SER A 257 -9.49 -21.77 -25.16
C SER A 257 -8.42 -22.16 -24.13
N TRP A 258 -8.79 -22.28 -22.85
CA TRP A 258 -7.87 -22.67 -21.78
C TRP A 258 -7.40 -24.12 -21.91
N GLU A 259 -8.29 -25.07 -22.26
CA GLU A 259 -7.97 -26.49 -22.46
C GLU A 259 -7.02 -26.70 -23.66
N ASN A 260 -7.14 -25.87 -24.70
CA ASN A 260 -6.38 -25.98 -25.95
C ASN A 260 -5.19 -25.01 -26.05
N ARG A 261 -4.74 -24.43 -24.93
CA ARG A 261 -3.65 -23.43 -24.94
C ARG A 261 -2.28 -24.03 -25.28
N ASP A 262 -1.49 -23.28 -26.06
CA ASP A 262 -0.12 -23.65 -26.40
C ASP A 262 0.76 -23.82 -25.16
N GLY A 263 1.44 -24.96 -25.07
CA GLY A 263 2.32 -25.30 -23.93
C GLY A 263 1.59 -25.76 -22.67
N GLY A 264 0.25 -25.87 -22.71
CA GLY A 264 -0.53 -26.54 -21.66
C GLY A 264 -0.58 -28.05 -21.87
N THR A 265 -0.52 -28.83 -20.79
CA THR A 265 -1.06 -30.19 -20.83
C THR A 265 -2.57 -30.11 -21.00
N ALA A 266 -3.15 -30.90 -21.91
CA ALA A 266 -4.60 -31.05 -21.99
C ALA A 266 -5.10 -31.39 -20.57
N GLY A 267 -5.88 -30.49 -19.98
CA GLY A 267 -6.28 -30.58 -18.58
C GLY A 267 -6.94 -31.91 -18.32
N THR A 268 -6.56 -32.57 -17.22
CA THR A 268 -7.31 -33.74 -16.76
C THR A 268 -8.74 -33.30 -16.42
N ARG A 269 -9.67 -34.26 -16.34
CA ARG A 269 -11.01 -33.98 -15.84
C ARG A 269 -10.98 -33.27 -14.47
N GLU A 270 -10.03 -33.64 -13.62
CA GLU A 270 -9.82 -33.04 -12.30
C GLU A 270 -9.38 -31.56 -12.41
N ASP A 271 -8.44 -31.24 -13.32
CA ASP A 271 -8.00 -29.86 -13.54
C ASP A 271 -9.14 -28.95 -14.01
N ARG A 272 -10.04 -29.50 -14.83
CA ARG A 272 -11.22 -28.81 -15.33
C ARG A 272 -12.25 -28.58 -14.22
N GLU A 273 -12.51 -29.59 -13.40
CA GLU A 273 -13.39 -29.46 -12.23
C GLU A 273 -12.85 -28.40 -11.26
N HIS A 274 -11.55 -28.44 -10.97
CA HIS A 274 -10.89 -27.43 -10.13
C HIS A 274 -10.95 -26.02 -10.74
N ARG A 275 -10.76 -25.88 -12.06
CA ARG A 275 -10.92 -24.60 -12.77
C ARG A 275 -12.31 -24.03 -12.56
N MET A 276 -13.36 -24.84 -12.66
CA MET A 276 -14.74 -24.39 -12.46
C MET A 276 -14.99 -23.86 -11.04
N GLU A 277 -14.41 -24.50 -10.02
CA GLU A 277 -14.47 -24.02 -8.63
C GLU A 277 -13.78 -22.66 -8.46
N LEU A 278 -12.61 -22.50 -9.08
CA LEU A 278 -11.88 -21.24 -9.06
C LEU A 278 -12.65 -20.13 -9.78
N LEU A 279 -13.36 -20.43 -10.87
CA LEU A 279 -14.19 -19.45 -11.58
C LEU A 279 -15.41 -19.01 -10.76
N GLY A 280 -16.06 -19.93 -10.04
CA GLY A 280 -17.12 -19.57 -9.10
C GLY A 280 -16.61 -18.69 -7.95
N THR A 281 -15.38 -18.93 -7.49
CA THR A 281 -14.73 -18.06 -6.51
C THR A 281 -14.41 -16.68 -7.10
N LEU A 282 -13.89 -16.64 -8.33
CA LEU A 282 -13.57 -15.40 -9.04
C LEU A 282 -14.80 -14.50 -9.15
N GLU A 283 -15.93 -15.04 -9.62
CA GLU A 283 -17.18 -14.29 -9.77
C GLU A 283 -17.57 -13.60 -8.45
N LYS A 284 -17.60 -14.36 -7.35
CA LYS A 284 -17.98 -13.83 -6.04
C LYS A 284 -17.02 -12.75 -5.52
N GLN A 285 -15.72 -13.02 -5.59
CA GLN A 285 -14.71 -12.13 -5.02
C GLN A 285 -14.54 -10.85 -5.85
N LEU A 286 -14.60 -10.97 -7.19
CA LEU A 286 -14.55 -9.83 -8.09
C LEU A 286 -15.78 -8.94 -7.90
N GLY A 287 -16.99 -9.52 -7.80
CA GLY A 287 -18.20 -8.77 -7.51
C GLY A 287 -18.12 -8.00 -6.17
N THR A 288 -17.56 -8.62 -5.14
CA THR A 288 -17.36 -7.98 -3.83
C THR A 288 -16.37 -6.82 -3.91
N THR A 289 -15.26 -7.01 -4.61
CA THR A 289 -14.22 -5.98 -4.79
C THR A 289 -14.74 -4.79 -5.60
N LEU A 290 -15.48 -5.04 -6.69
CA LEU A 290 -16.07 -3.96 -7.50
C LEU A 290 -17.16 -3.19 -6.73
N ALA A 291 -17.94 -3.88 -5.90
CA ALA A 291 -18.91 -3.23 -5.02
C ALA A 291 -18.22 -2.35 -3.96
N ALA A 292 -17.09 -2.78 -3.40
CA ALA A 292 -16.29 -1.95 -2.50
C ALA A 292 -15.71 -0.72 -3.22
N ALA A 293 -15.26 -0.88 -4.47
CA ALA A 293 -14.72 0.21 -5.27
C ALA A 293 -15.77 1.27 -5.64
N SER A 294 -17.02 0.88 -5.90
CA SER A 294 -18.10 1.83 -6.22
C SER A 294 -18.57 2.67 -5.03
N HIS A 295 -18.22 2.28 -3.81
CA HIS A 295 -18.38 3.09 -2.61
C HIS A 295 -17.20 4.04 -2.36
N SER A 296 -16.10 3.92 -3.12
CA SER A 296 -15.01 4.91 -3.09
C SER A 296 -15.40 6.09 -3.98
N ASN A 297 -15.35 7.32 -3.44
CA ASN A 297 -15.65 8.55 -4.20
C ASN A 297 -14.51 8.89 -5.17
N SER A 298 -14.39 8.11 -6.24
CA SER A 298 -13.36 8.30 -7.26
C SER A 298 -14.04 8.68 -8.57
N GLU A 299 -13.76 9.88 -9.09
CA GLU A 299 -14.12 10.19 -10.49
C GLU A 299 -13.22 9.35 -11.41
N GLY A 300 -13.85 8.54 -12.27
CA GLY A 300 -13.18 7.67 -13.25
C GLY A 300 -12.71 8.40 -14.51
#